data_AF-A0AA43QLX5-F1
#
_entry.id   AF-A0AA43QLX5-F1
#
_cell.length_a   1.000
_cell.length_b   1.000
_cell.length_c   1.000
_cell.angle_alpha   90.00
_cell.angle_beta   90.00
_cell.angle_gamma   90.00
#
_symmetry.space_group_name_H-M   'P 1'
#
loop_
_entity.id
_entity.type
_entity.pdbx_description
1 polymer ?
#
loop_
_entity_poly.entity_id
_entity_poly.type
_entity_poly.pdbx_seq_one_letter_code
_entity_poly.pdbx_strand_id
1 'polypeptide(L)'
;MAENGAQFTTERWPSPGDAGNSITRNGFKVTTRKLPILKAEPIEKMTEALGIAVPEMIFGDNVVTVEHPQSSFGISFNTFDALDRVDKTGNSMLQVAHSKEWQSTREKKHEGITEVVKPFDWSYSTDYKGTLKPGSPQFAPSQTPIPLELLKRPDPILFFDEVMLYEDEMADNGITMLSCKVRVMPERMLLLCRFFMRLDNVVVRVRDTRLYIDFSKREIIREYQAKEEKYETVRQKLSSAGQDAPAQLRDPNKMAELIPIVKKTLEQLVIRILQAAQPQPYQKPSTSSASTATPSSDPKTYPKTPEPSPGSSFSPAQSIARELRKRAGVTTETYVAYGVCETLVKECARQAAYKIPQAQQKNTDIPKTKDGEDLGVGDGSWYQTLGLTPTFTTWAQVTFLHMYMLTCRLRMFPPAYAPTWHQHLLDHFFFMAEDRMVTQHGIVAGSIRSKYLKDLFVQWRGLTAGYDEGLIKGDAVLATAVWRNLFKADSEVDYRGVGQVVSYVRGVLQGLDGIEDEDIARGEVVFGDPGREKDYVLGKSRMMNMLPESKPKAEI
;
A
#
# COMPACT_ATOMS: atom_id res chain seq x y z
N MET A 1 -46.44 1.88 13.89
CA MET A 1 -45.82 3.22 14.04
C MET A 1 -44.82 3.10 15.19
N ALA A 2 -43.51 3.18 15.03
CA ALA A 2 -42.73 3.88 14.02
C ALA A 2 -41.72 2.94 13.34
N GLU A 3 -41.64 3.05 12.02
CA GLU A 3 -40.52 2.63 11.20
C GLU A 3 -39.34 3.57 11.47
N ASN A 4 -38.16 3.00 11.69
CA ASN A 4 -36.87 3.66 11.43
C ASN A 4 -35.85 2.53 11.18
N GLY A 5 -36.11 1.75 10.12
CA GLY A 5 -35.08 0.92 9.52
C GLY A 5 -34.22 1.83 8.67
N ALA A 6 -32.98 2.07 9.08
CA ALA A 6 -31.99 2.68 8.21
C ALA A 6 -31.86 1.80 6.96
N GLN A 7 -32.42 2.28 5.85
CA GLN A 7 -32.29 1.67 4.53
C GLN A 7 -30.83 1.79 4.09
N PHE A 8 -30.02 0.76 4.36
CA PHE A 8 -28.88 0.46 3.50
C PHE A 8 -29.46 -0.01 2.17
N THR A 9 -29.64 0.95 1.26
CA THR A 9 -30.12 0.73 -0.10
C THR A 9 -29.31 -0.38 -0.77
N THR A 10 -30.00 -1.39 -1.26
CA THR A 10 -29.53 -2.55 -2.03
C THR A 10 -28.99 -2.18 -3.44
N GLU A 11 -28.62 -0.92 -3.69
CA GLU A 11 -28.45 -0.39 -5.05
C GLU A 11 -27.02 -0.09 -5.51
N ARG A 12 -25.98 -0.31 -4.70
CA ARG A 12 -24.60 -0.14 -5.18
C ARG A 12 -23.86 -1.47 -5.24
N TRP A 13 -24.07 -2.20 -6.34
CA TRP A 13 -22.98 -3.03 -6.87
C TRP A 13 -21.74 -2.14 -6.90
N PRO A 14 -20.63 -2.52 -6.23
CA PRO A 14 -19.48 -1.64 -6.13
C PRO A 14 -18.94 -1.36 -7.53
N SER A 15 -19.34 -0.24 -8.11
CA SER A 15 -18.76 0.25 -9.34
C SER A 15 -17.36 0.74 -9.00
N PRO A 16 -16.34 0.39 -9.81
CA PRO A 16 -15.01 0.99 -9.75
C PRO A 16 -15.03 2.52 -10.04
N GLY A 17 -15.75 3.32 -9.25
CA GLY A 17 -15.58 4.77 -9.20
C GLY A 17 -14.15 5.07 -8.76
N ASP A 18 -13.46 5.86 -9.57
CA ASP A 18 -12.02 6.14 -9.56
C ASP A 18 -11.16 4.99 -10.14
N ALA A 19 -10.70 5.27 -11.37
CA ALA A 19 -9.81 4.52 -12.27
C ALA A 19 -8.97 3.39 -11.65
N GLY A 20 -9.61 2.25 -11.37
CA GLY A 20 -8.91 0.99 -11.08
C GLY A 20 -8.16 0.46 -12.30
N ASN A 21 -7.16 -0.39 -12.08
CA ASN A 21 -6.50 -1.10 -13.17
C ASN A 21 -7.51 -2.10 -13.78
N SER A 22 -7.61 -2.16 -15.11
CA SER A 22 -8.61 -3.02 -15.75
C SER A 22 -8.15 -3.61 -17.06
N ILE A 23 -8.71 -4.77 -17.39
CA ILE A 23 -8.53 -5.44 -18.68
C ILE A 23 -9.88 -5.99 -19.14
N THR A 24 -10.14 -5.92 -20.44
CA THR A 24 -11.29 -6.58 -21.07
C THR A 24 -10.82 -7.64 -22.05
N ARG A 25 -11.32 -8.87 -21.91
CA ARG A 25 -11.07 -9.98 -22.83
C ARG A 25 -12.33 -10.80 -23.05
N ASN A 26 -12.68 -11.03 -24.31
CA ASN A 26 -13.84 -11.82 -24.74
C ASN A 26 -15.13 -11.47 -23.99
N GLY A 27 -15.40 -10.16 -23.82
CA GLY A 27 -16.57 -9.65 -23.11
C GLY A 27 -16.45 -9.63 -21.58
N PHE A 28 -15.45 -10.30 -21.00
CA PHE A 28 -15.15 -10.22 -19.57
C PHE A 28 -14.29 -9.00 -19.25
N LYS A 29 -14.79 -8.12 -18.39
CA LYS A 29 -14.05 -6.99 -17.81
C LYS A 29 -13.62 -7.35 -16.40
N VAL A 30 -12.31 -7.35 -16.17
CA VAL A 30 -11.69 -7.50 -14.86
C VAL A 30 -11.24 -6.11 -14.42
N THR A 31 -11.61 -5.70 -13.20
CA THR A 31 -11.17 -4.43 -12.60
C THR A 31 -10.68 -4.67 -11.19
N THR A 32 -9.58 -4.01 -10.83
CA THR A 32 -9.01 -4.04 -9.48
C THR A 32 -8.89 -2.62 -8.95
N ARG A 33 -9.22 -2.42 -7.67
CA ARG A 33 -9.02 -1.17 -6.96
C ARG A 33 -8.22 -1.42 -5.68
N LYS A 34 -7.19 -0.60 -5.48
CA LYS A 34 -6.36 -0.57 -4.29
C LYS A 34 -6.34 0.87 -3.76
N LEU A 35 -6.81 1.05 -2.55
CA LEU A 35 -6.84 2.30 -1.80
C LEU A 35 -6.21 2.05 -0.41
N PRO A 36 -5.81 3.12 0.29
CA PRO A 36 -5.26 3.00 1.64
C PRO A 36 -6.24 2.36 2.64
N ILE A 37 -5.73 1.97 3.80
CA ILE A 37 -6.55 1.53 4.93
C ILE A 37 -7.62 2.57 5.29
N LEU A 38 -8.77 2.11 5.76
CA LEU A 38 -9.84 3.00 6.20
C LEU A 38 -9.37 3.91 7.36
N LYS A 39 -9.97 5.09 7.42
CA LYS A 39 -9.80 6.04 8.54
C LYS A 39 -10.88 5.79 9.61
N ALA A 40 -10.77 6.50 10.73
CA ALA A 40 -11.64 6.31 11.90
C ALA A 40 -13.15 6.34 11.57
N GLU A 41 -13.65 7.35 10.87
CA GLU A 41 -15.09 7.46 10.59
C GLU A 41 -15.63 6.31 9.70
N PRO A 42 -15.00 5.93 8.56
CA PRO A 42 -15.40 4.73 7.82
C PRO A 42 -15.29 3.43 8.62
N ILE A 43 -14.31 3.33 9.53
CA ILE A 43 -14.15 2.17 10.43
C ILE A 43 -15.34 2.06 11.40
N GLU A 44 -15.74 3.15 12.02
CA GLU A 44 -16.88 3.19 12.95
C GLU A 44 -18.17 2.77 12.23
N LYS A 45 -18.43 3.34 11.05
CA LYS A 45 -19.59 2.97 10.20
C LYS A 45 -19.58 1.50 9.81
N MET A 46 -18.41 0.96 9.43
CA MET A 46 -18.28 -0.45 9.06
C MET A 46 -18.46 -1.37 10.27
N THR A 47 -17.94 -0.99 11.43
CA THR A 47 -18.07 -1.73 12.70
C THR A 47 -19.54 -1.81 13.13
N GLU A 48 -20.24 -0.68 13.10
CA GLU A 48 -21.68 -0.60 13.41
C GLU A 48 -22.50 -1.49 12.45
N ALA A 49 -22.23 -1.40 11.15
CA ALA A 49 -22.95 -2.17 10.14
C ALA A 49 -22.68 -3.68 10.23
N LEU A 50 -21.44 -4.09 10.51
CA LEU A 50 -21.08 -5.51 10.62
C LEU A 50 -21.48 -6.12 11.97
N GLY A 51 -21.54 -5.31 13.03
CA GLY A 51 -21.78 -5.76 14.40
C GLY A 51 -20.59 -6.49 15.04
N ILE A 52 -19.39 -6.35 14.46
CA ILE A 52 -18.12 -6.88 14.97
C ILE A 52 -17.05 -5.79 14.83
N ALA A 53 -16.04 -5.82 15.70
CA ALA A 53 -14.86 -4.97 15.52
C ALA A 53 -14.15 -5.35 14.21
N VAL A 54 -13.67 -4.37 13.45
CA VAL A 54 -12.94 -4.62 12.20
C VAL A 54 -11.45 -4.94 12.46
N PRO A 55 -10.79 -5.67 11.55
CA PRO A 55 -9.33 -5.88 11.58
C PRO A 55 -8.49 -4.59 11.67
N GLU A 56 -7.29 -4.69 12.26
CA GLU A 56 -6.36 -3.56 12.42
C GLU A 56 -5.97 -2.90 11.09
N MET A 57 -5.66 -3.69 10.06
CA MET A 57 -5.35 -3.21 8.72
C MET A 57 -6.52 -3.52 7.77
N ILE A 58 -7.47 -2.60 7.70
CA ILE A 58 -8.72 -2.78 6.97
C ILE A 58 -8.73 -1.97 5.67
N PHE A 59 -8.69 -2.65 4.52
CA PHE A 59 -8.77 -2.02 3.19
C PHE A 59 -10.21 -2.05 2.67
N GLY A 60 -11.08 -1.26 3.30
CA GLY A 60 -12.53 -1.31 3.05
C GLY A 60 -12.96 -0.97 1.61
N ASP A 61 -12.20 -0.13 0.92
CA ASP A 61 -12.52 0.29 -0.45
C ASP A 61 -11.85 -0.57 -1.53
N ASN A 62 -11.04 -1.56 -1.13
CA ASN A 62 -10.38 -2.48 -2.04
C ASN A 62 -11.40 -3.48 -2.61
N VAL A 63 -11.31 -3.72 -3.91
CA VAL A 63 -12.21 -4.63 -4.60
C VAL A 63 -11.58 -5.22 -5.85
N VAL A 64 -11.90 -6.48 -6.13
CA VAL A 64 -11.70 -7.11 -7.44
C VAL A 64 -13.07 -7.45 -8.03
N THR A 65 -13.38 -6.92 -9.21
CA THR A 65 -14.64 -7.19 -9.92
C THR A 65 -14.39 -7.90 -11.24
N VAL A 66 -15.18 -8.92 -11.54
CA VAL A 66 -15.22 -9.60 -12.83
C VAL A 66 -16.64 -9.51 -13.38
N GLU A 67 -16.82 -8.86 -14.52
CA GLU A 67 -18.13 -8.64 -15.14
C GLU A 67 -18.15 -9.12 -16.58
N HIS A 68 -19.28 -9.67 -17.03
CA HIS A 68 -19.58 -9.94 -18.42
C HIS A 68 -20.95 -9.32 -18.75
N PRO A 69 -20.98 -8.05 -19.20
CA PRO A 69 -22.21 -7.27 -19.34
C PRO A 69 -23.27 -7.94 -20.22
N GLN A 70 -22.86 -8.63 -21.29
CA GLN A 70 -23.76 -9.25 -22.26
C GLN A 70 -24.56 -10.45 -21.70
N SER A 71 -24.17 -10.99 -20.55
CA SER A 71 -24.89 -12.07 -19.86
C SER A 71 -25.36 -11.65 -18.47
N SER A 72 -25.24 -10.37 -18.14
CA SER A 72 -25.46 -9.81 -16.79
C SER A 72 -24.62 -10.45 -15.68
N PHE A 73 -23.59 -11.23 -16.01
CA PHE A 73 -22.74 -11.87 -15.01
C PHE A 73 -21.83 -10.82 -14.37
N GLY A 74 -21.73 -10.86 -13.05
CA GLY A 74 -20.82 -10.07 -12.26
C GLY A 74 -20.53 -10.76 -10.94
N ILE A 75 -19.26 -10.80 -10.54
CA ILE A 75 -18.81 -11.24 -9.22
C ILE A 75 -17.75 -10.26 -8.69
N SER A 76 -17.84 -9.92 -7.40
CA SER A 76 -16.89 -9.03 -6.73
C SER A 76 -16.30 -9.72 -5.51
N PHE A 77 -15.04 -9.41 -5.20
CA PHE A 77 -14.39 -9.77 -3.96
C PHE A 77 -14.04 -8.49 -3.23
N ASN A 78 -14.70 -8.24 -2.10
CA ASN A 78 -14.52 -7.03 -1.30
C ASN A 78 -14.47 -7.37 0.20
N THR A 79 -14.01 -6.39 0.97
CA THR A 79 -13.72 -6.50 2.40
C THR A 79 -14.97 -6.63 3.26
N PHE A 80 -15.98 -5.79 3.00
CA PHE A 80 -17.21 -5.76 3.81
C PHE A 80 -17.94 -7.11 3.76
N ASP A 81 -18.22 -7.60 2.55
CA ASP A 81 -18.96 -8.85 2.37
C ASP A 81 -18.17 -10.06 2.88
N ALA A 82 -16.84 -9.98 2.88
CA ALA A 82 -16.00 -11.03 3.46
C ALA A 82 -16.09 -11.06 5.00
N LEU A 83 -16.09 -9.88 5.64
CA LEU A 83 -16.22 -9.76 7.09
C LEU A 83 -17.64 -10.04 7.59
N ASP A 84 -18.67 -9.78 6.78
CA ASP A 84 -20.06 -10.08 7.13
C ASP A 84 -20.30 -11.60 7.30
N ARG A 85 -19.43 -12.42 6.70
CA ARG A 85 -19.42 -13.89 6.82
C ARG A 85 -18.71 -14.42 8.07
N VAL A 86 -18.03 -13.55 8.83
CA VAL A 86 -17.37 -13.94 10.09
C VAL A 86 -18.43 -14.31 11.12
N ASP A 87 -18.17 -15.34 11.91
CA ASP A 87 -19.10 -15.80 12.94
C ASP A 87 -19.30 -14.73 14.02
N LYS A 88 -20.55 -14.25 14.15
CA LYS A 88 -20.95 -13.19 15.08
C LYS A 88 -21.52 -13.73 16.40
N THR A 89 -21.54 -15.06 16.58
CA THR A 89 -22.05 -15.69 17.81
C THR A 89 -20.95 -16.16 18.75
N GLY A 90 -19.69 -16.20 18.27
CA GLY A 90 -18.54 -16.68 19.03
C GLY A 90 -18.49 -18.21 19.19
N ASN A 91 -19.38 -18.96 18.55
CA ASN A 91 -19.42 -20.42 18.64
C ASN A 91 -18.18 -21.08 18.02
N SER A 92 -17.59 -20.43 17.02
CA SER A 92 -16.35 -20.87 16.36
C SER A 92 -15.09 -20.21 16.92
N MET A 93 -15.21 -19.45 18.03
CA MET A 93 -14.08 -18.80 18.68
C MET A 93 -13.05 -19.85 19.12
N LEU A 94 -11.84 -19.73 18.58
CA LEU A 94 -10.72 -20.57 18.98
C LEU A 94 -10.31 -20.19 20.41
N GLN A 95 -10.63 -21.05 21.38
CA GLN A 95 -10.26 -20.86 22.77
C GLN A 95 -8.75 -21.09 22.94
N VAL A 96 -8.00 -20.01 23.13
CA VAL A 96 -6.59 -20.08 23.51
C VAL A 96 -6.53 -20.49 25.00
N ALA A 97 -5.57 -21.33 25.37
CA ALA A 97 -5.36 -21.82 26.75
C ALA A 97 -5.07 -20.70 27.80
N HIS A 98 -5.03 -19.44 27.38
CA HIS A 98 -4.88 -18.24 28.22
C HIS A 98 -6.07 -17.26 28.07
N SER A 99 -7.30 -17.77 27.93
CA SER A 99 -8.47 -16.93 27.56
C SER A 99 -8.78 -15.78 28.52
N LYS A 100 -8.35 -15.83 29.79
CA LYS A 100 -8.54 -14.73 30.76
C LYS A 100 -7.64 -13.52 30.50
N GLU A 101 -6.41 -13.72 30.01
CA GLU A 101 -5.49 -12.63 29.65
C GLU A 101 -5.80 -12.06 28.27
N TRP A 102 -6.19 -12.93 27.32
CA TRP A 102 -6.52 -12.50 25.96
C TRP A 102 -7.83 -11.68 25.88
N GLN A 103 -8.87 -12.06 26.65
CA GLN A 103 -10.09 -11.26 26.78
C GLN A 103 -9.84 -9.93 27.50
N SER A 104 -9.10 -9.93 28.61
CA SER A 104 -8.86 -8.73 29.42
C SER A 104 -7.93 -7.70 28.76
N THR A 105 -7.02 -8.13 27.87
CA THR A 105 -6.12 -7.21 27.15
C THR A 105 -6.84 -6.47 26.02
N ARG A 106 -7.87 -7.07 25.41
CA ARG A 106 -8.70 -6.42 24.39
C ARG A 106 -9.91 -5.67 24.96
N GLU A 107 -10.52 -6.12 26.06
CA GLU A 107 -11.52 -5.33 26.80
C GLU A 107 -10.96 -3.96 27.21
N LYS A 108 -9.67 -3.91 27.63
CA LYS A 108 -8.99 -2.66 27.98
C LYS A 108 -8.60 -1.78 26.77
N LYS A 109 -8.35 -2.36 25.58
CA LYS A 109 -8.06 -1.58 24.35
C LYS A 109 -9.29 -0.86 23.78
N HIS A 110 -10.50 -1.28 24.18
CA HIS A 110 -11.77 -0.65 23.79
C HIS A 110 -12.37 0.23 24.90
N GLU A 111 -11.58 0.71 25.87
CA GLU A 111 -12.00 1.74 26.84
C GLU A 111 -12.23 3.08 26.09
N GLY A 112 -13.46 3.24 25.60
CA GLY A 112 -13.93 4.38 24.80
C GLY A 112 -15.19 4.06 23.99
N ILE A 113 -15.50 2.78 23.77
CA ILE A 113 -16.76 2.31 23.18
C ILE A 113 -17.59 1.72 24.33
N THR A 114 -18.59 2.45 24.80
CA THR A 114 -19.53 2.01 25.86
C THR A 114 -20.46 0.86 25.42
N GLU A 115 -20.32 0.34 24.22
CA GLU A 115 -21.11 -0.79 23.73
C GLU A 115 -20.36 -2.10 23.93
N VAL A 116 -21.03 -2.99 24.67
CA VAL A 116 -20.65 -4.39 24.88
C VAL A 116 -20.34 -5.04 23.53
N VAL A 117 -19.06 -5.26 23.23
CA VAL A 117 -18.63 -5.99 22.03
C VAL A 117 -19.20 -7.41 22.13
N LYS A 118 -20.15 -7.73 21.26
CA LYS A 118 -20.79 -9.05 21.20
C LYS A 118 -19.72 -10.12 20.91
N PRO A 119 -19.84 -11.34 21.46
CA PRO A 119 -18.89 -12.41 21.19
C PRO A 119 -18.87 -12.77 19.71
N PHE A 120 -17.72 -12.63 19.04
CA PHE A 120 -17.51 -12.99 17.64
C PHE A 120 -16.18 -13.75 17.44
N ASP A 121 -15.97 -14.35 16.28
CA ASP A 121 -14.70 -15.01 15.93
C ASP A 121 -13.61 -13.97 15.58
N TRP A 122 -12.74 -13.69 16.56
CA TRP A 122 -11.62 -12.75 16.43
C TRP A 122 -10.49 -13.23 15.51
N SER A 123 -10.55 -14.46 15.00
CA SER A 123 -9.66 -14.87 13.92
C SER A 123 -10.10 -14.35 12.55
N TYR A 124 -11.23 -13.64 12.48
CA TYR A 124 -11.83 -13.11 11.25
C TYR A 124 -11.97 -14.18 10.16
N SER A 125 -12.18 -15.44 10.57
CA SER A 125 -12.26 -16.55 9.63
C SER A 125 -13.52 -16.42 8.79
N THR A 126 -13.32 -16.43 7.48
CA THR A 126 -14.41 -16.23 6.52
C THR A 126 -14.47 -17.40 5.55
N ASP A 127 -15.69 -17.83 5.22
CA ASP A 127 -15.96 -18.79 4.15
C ASP A 127 -16.34 -18.11 2.82
N TYR A 128 -16.04 -16.81 2.70
CA TYR A 128 -16.40 -15.95 1.59
C TYR A 128 -15.95 -16.49 0.22
N LYS A 129 -16.91 -16.57 -0.70
CA LYS A 129 -16.73 -17.09 -2.07
C LYS A 129 -16.95 -16.03 -3.17
N GLY A 130 -16.90 -14.75 -2.80
CA GLY A 130 -17.25 -13.64 -3.68
C GLY A 130 -18.76 -13.36 -3.71
N THR A 131 -19.09 -12.08 -3.93
CA THR A 131 -20.46 -11.56 -3.98
C THR A 131 -20.92 -11.47 -5.43
N LEU A 132 -22.05 -12.11 -5.75
CA LEU A 132 -22.65 -12.01 -7.07
C LEU A 132 -23.40 -10.69 -7.25
N LYS A 133 -23.25 -10.09 -8.44
CA LYS A 133 -24.05 -8.92 -8.85
C LYS A 133 -25.54 -9.24 -8.79
N PRO A 134 -26.38 -8.32 -8.31
CA PRO A 134 -27.83 -8.48 -8.43
C PRO A 134 -28.23 -8.79 -9.89
N GLY A 135 -29.00 -9.86 -10.10
CA GLY A 135 -29.38 -10.34 -11.43
C GLY A 135 -28.34 -11.22 -12.14
N SER A 136 -27.18 -11.51 -11.53
CA SER A 136 -26.22 -12.48 -12.06
C SER A 136 -26.81 -13.90 -12.16
N PRO A 137 -26.46 -14.67 -13.20
CA PRO A 137 -26.69 -16.10 -13.23
C PRO A 137 -26.07 -16.79 -12.01
N GLN A 138 -26.78 -17.75 -11.42
CA GLN A 138 -26.34 -18.47 -10.23
C GLN A 138 -25.46 -19.66 -10.56
N PHE A 139 -24.51 -19.94 -9.69
CA PHE A 139 -23.69 -21.15 -9.76
C PHE A 139 -24.50 -22.41 -9.40
N ALA A 140 -24.20 -23.52 -10.06
CA ALA A 140 -24.72 -24.85 -9.72
C ALA A 140 -23.59 -25.75 -9.19
N PRO A 141 -23.86 -26.67 -8.26
CA PRO A 141 -22.89 -27.69 -7.85
C PRO A 141 -22.36 -28.47 -9.07
N SER A 142 -21.06 -28.73 -9.10
CA SER A 142 -20.41 -29.43 -10.21
C SER A 142 -19.31 -30.36 -9.70
N GLN A 143 -18.95 -31.35 -10.52
CA GLN A 143 -17.78 -32.21 -10.30
C GLN A 143 -16.62 -31.85 -11.23
N THR A 144 -16.79 -30.86 -12.11
CA THR A 144 -15.77 -30.43 -13.05
C THR A 144 -14.66 -29.67 -12.31
N PRO A 145 -13.43 -30.20 -12.27
CA PRO A 145 -12.32 -29.52 -11.60
C PRO A 145 -11.78 -28.39 -12.47
N ILE A 146 -11.09 -27.43 -11.84
CA ILE A 146 -10.30 -26.44 -12.56
C ILE A 146 -9.21 -27.17 -13.36
N PRO A 147 -9.05 -26.91 -14.67
CA PRO A 147 -8.07 -27.59 -15.51
C PRO A 147 -6.65 -27.09 -15.22
N LEU A 148 -6.02 -27.61 -14.16
CA LEU A 148 -4.70 -27.19 -13.68
C LEU A 148 -3.60 -27.32 -14.75
N GLU A 149 -3.69 -28.30 -15.64
CA GLU A 149 -2.72 -28.47 -16.73
C GLU A 149 -2.70 -27.29 -17.70
N LEU A 150 -3.85 -26.64 -17.91
CA LEU A 150 -3.93 -25.42 -18.72
C LEU A 150 -3.31 -24.21 -18.01
N LEU A 151 -3.25 -24.23 -16.68
CA LEU A 151 -2.68 -23.16 -15.85
C LEU A 151 -1.17 -23.33 -15.64
N LYS A 152 -0.63 -24.53 -15.82
CA LYS A 152 0.81 -24.81 -15.81
C LYS A 152 1.52 -24.43 -17.12
N ARG A 153 0.74 -24.24 -18.20
CA ARG A 153 1.28 -23.78 -19.49
C ARG A 153 1.90 -22.38 -19.33
N PRO A 154 3.04 -22.10 -19.96
CA PRO A 154 3.69 -20.79 -19.93
C PRO A 154 2.98 -19.80 -20.88
N ASP A 155 1.67 -19.64 -20.72
CA ASP A 155 0.89 -18.65 -21.47
C ASP A 155 1.25 -17.23 -20.97
N PRO A 156 1.36 -16.22 -21.84
CA PRO A 156 1.69 -14.86 -21.42
C PRO A 156 0.62 -14.30 -20.48
N ILE A 157 1.04 -13.72 -19.36
CA ILE A 157 0.14 -13.05 -18.43
C ILE A 157 -0.12 -11.63 -18.97
N LEU A 158 -1.34 -11.42 -19.46
CA LEU A 158 -1.78 -10.13 -20.03
C LEU A 158 -2.16 -9.12 -18.95
N PHE A 159 -2.60 -9.62 -17.80
CA PHE A 159 -2.95 -8.81 -16.63
C PHE A 159 -2.68 -9.61 -15.37
N PHE A 160 -2.02 -8.97 -14.41
CA PHE A 160 -1.82 -9.49 -13.07
C PHE A 160 -2.07 -8.38 -12.06
N ASP A 161 -2.77 -8.71 -10.99
CA ASP A 161 -2.83 -7.83 -9.83
C ASP A 161 -3.04 -8.66 -8.55
N GLU A 162 -2.63 -8.08 -7.43
CA GLU A 162 -2.81 -8.59 -6.08
C GLU A 162 -3.40 -7.48 -5.20
N VAL A 163 -4.55 -7.78 -4.59
CA VAL A 163 -5.36 -6.83 -3.83
C VAL A 163 -5.54 -7.37 -2.41
N MET A 164 -4.97 -6.71 -1.41
CA MET A 164 -5.22 -7.00 0.00
C MET A 164 -6.60 -6.48 0.40
N LEU A 165 -7.39 -7.28 1.15
CA LEU A 165 -8.71 -6.88 1.63
C LEU A 165 -8.66 -6.50 3.12
N TYR A 166 -8.06 -7.36 3.95
CA TYR A 166 -7.78 -7.02 5.34
C TYR A 166 -6.65 -7.87 5.92
N GLU A 167 -6.04 -7.37 6.99
CA GLU A 167 -5.02 -8.04 7.79
C GLU A 167 -5.15 -7.69 9.28
N ASP A 168 -4.82 -8.62 10.17
CA ASP A 168 -4.81 -8.44 11.63
C ASP A 168 -3.71 -9.31 12.27
N GLU A 169 -2.96 -8.75 13.22
CA GLU A 169 -1.90 -9.48 13.94
C GLU A 169 -2.41 -10.22 15.18
N MET A 170 -3.73 -10.26 15.39
CA MET A 170 -4.38 -10.97 16.50
C MET A 170 -3.79 -10.60 17.88
N ALA A 171 -3.44 -9.32 18.05
CA ALA A 171 -2.71 -8.82 19.22
C ALA A 171 -1.40 -9.60 19.48
N ASP A 172 -0.57 -9.71 18.44
CA ASP A 172 0.75 -10.36 18.45
C ASP A 172 0.73 -11.89 18.68
N ASN A 173 -0.44 -12.53 18.61
CA ASN A 173 -0.58 -13.99 18.78
C ASN A 173 -0.60 -14.75 17.44
N GLY A 174 -0.45 -14.05 16.32
CA GLY A 174 -0.58 -14.67 15.02
C GLY A 174 -0.68 -13.66 13.88
N ILE A 175 -1.25 -14.12 12.78
CA ILE A 175 -1.60 -13.27 11.65
C ILE A 175 -2.84 -13.82 10.98
N THR A 176 -3.73 -12.94 10.58
CA THR A 176 -4.84 -13.23 9.69
C THR A 176 -4.77 -12.27 8.51
N MET A 177 -4.92 -12.78 7.30
CA MET A 177 -5.00 -11.95 6.09
C MET A 177 -5.97 -12.53 5.07
N LEU A 178 -6.65 -11.64 4.35
CA LEU A 178 -7.46 -11.97 3.17
C LEU A 178 -6.98 -11.16 1.98
N SER A 179 -6.56 -11.84 0.91
CA SER A 179 -6.10 -11.20 -0.33
C SER A 179 -6.66 -11.87 -1.58
N CYS A 180 -6.75 -11.11 -2.67
CA CYS A 180 -7.18 -11.58 -3.99
C CYS A 180 -6.06 -11.40 -5.02
N LYS A 181 -5.63 -12.48 -5.67
CA LYS A 181 -4.69 -12.47 -6.79
C LYS A 181 -5.43 -12.82 -8.07
N VAL A 182 -5.24 -12.06 -9.14
CA VAL A 182 -5.86 -12.33 -10.44
C VAL A 182 -4.81 -12.42 -11.54
N ARG A 183 -4.95 -13.41 -12.43
CA ARG A 183 -4.14 -13.61 -13.63
C ARG A 183 -5.06 -13.77 -14.82
N VAL A 184 -4.86 -12.94 -15.85
CA VAL A 184 -5.56 -13.05 -17.14
C VAL A 184 -4.56 -13.45 -18.22
N MET A 185 -4.84 -14.56 -18.89
CA MET A 185 -4.10 -15.07 -20.04
C MET A 185 -4.97 -14.91 -21.31
N PRO A 186 -4.46 -15.18 -22.53
CA PRO A 186 -5.24 -14.97 -23.75
C PRO A 186 -6.58 -15.70 -23.80
N GLU A 187 -6.63 -16.95 -23.33
CA GLU A 187 -7.80 -17.83 -23.44
C GLU A 187 -8.57 -18.02 -22.12
N ARG A 188 -7.98 -17.60 -20.99
CA ARG A 188 -8.49 -17.95 -19.66
C ARG A 188 -8.10 -16.94 -18.59
N MET A 189 -8.80 -16.99 -17.48
CA MET A 189 -8.47 -16.25 -16.26
C MET A 189 -8.48 -17.19 -15.05
N LEU A 190 -7.60 -16.90 -14.09
CA LEU A 190 -7.67 -17.46 -12.74
C LEU A 190 -7.61 -16.33 -11.70
N LEU A 191 -8.57 -16.31 -10.80
CA LEU A 191 -8.55 -15.51 -9.58
C LEU A 191 -8.45 -16.46 -8.37
N LEU A 192 -7.59 -16.12 -7.41
CA LEU A 192 -7.46 -16.78 -6.11
C LEU A 192 -7.72 -15.74 -5.02
N CYS A 193 -8.85 -15.87 -4.33
CA CYS A 193 -9.09 -15.21 -3.05
C CYS A 193 -8.63 -16.18 -1.95
N ARG A 194 -7.64 -15.77 -1.16
CA ARG A 194 -7.05 -16.58 -0.09
C ARG A 194 -7.21 -15.87 1.25
N PHE A 195 -7.93 -16.53 2.14
CA PHE A 195 -7.83 -16.30 3.58
C PHE A 195 -6.69 -17.16 4.12
N PHE A 196 -5.75 -16.55 4.83
CA PHE A 196 -4.69 -17.24 5.56
C PHE A 196 -4.73 -16.78 7.02
N MET A 197 -4.74 -17.72 7.94
CA MET A 197 -4.62 -17.44 9.36
C MET A 197 -3.63 -18.41 9.99
N ARG A 198 -2.74 -17.85 10.81
CA ARG A 198 -1.88 -18.59 11.72
C ARG A 198 -2.12 -18.03 13.11
N LEU A 199 -2.57 -18.89 14.01
CA LEU A 199 -2.63 -18.60 15.43
C LEU A 199 -1.54 -19.43 16.11
N ASP A 200 -0.55 -18.73 16.67
CA ASP A 200 0.67 -19.35 17.16
C ASP A 200 0.36 -20.37 18.26
N ASN A 201 0.99 -21.54 18.15
CA ASN A 201 0.77 -22.70 19.02
C ASN A 201 -0.66 -23.30 19.01
N VAL A 202 -1.57 -22.79 18.18
CA VAL A 202 -2.96 -23.28 18.11
C VAL A 202 -3.24 -23.95 16.75
N VAL A 203 -3.34 -23.18 15.68
CA VAL A 203 -3.84 -23.68 14.38
C VAL A 203 -3.30 -22.86 13.21
N VAL A 204 -3.14 -23.51 12.06
CA VAL A 204 -2.93 -22.87 10.76
C VAL A 204 -4.13 -23.18 9.87
N ARG A 205 -4.70 -22.15 9.26
CA ARG A 205 -5.92 -22.21 8.46
C ARG A 205 -5.72 -21.51 7.13
N VAL A 206 -6.17 -22.15 6.05
CA VAL A 206 -6.24 -21.56 4.71
C VAL A 206 -7.65 -21.76 4.17
N ARG A 207 -8.30 -20.70 3.66
CA ARG A 207 -9.52 -20.81 2.85
C ARG A 207 -9.23 -20.22 1.48
N ASP A 208 -9.25 -21.08 0.45
CA ASP A 208 -9.01 -20.70 -0.94
C ASP A 208 -10.34 -20.70 -1.71
N THR A 209 -10.73 -19.56 -2.28
CA THR A 209 -11.73 -19.48 -3.33
C THR A 209 -11.04 -19.21 -4.65
N ARG A 210 -11.06 -20.18 -5.57
CA ARG A 210 -10.56 -20.05 -6.94
C ARG A 210 -11.71 -19.82 -7.90
N LEU A 211 -11.60 -18.81 -8.75
CA LEU A 211 -12.51 -18.55 -9.86
C LEU A 211 -11.73 -18.70 -11.17
N TYR A 212 -12.04 -19.76 -11.91
CA TYR A 212 -11.48 -20.01 -13.24
C TYR A 212 -12.52 -19.65 -14.30
N ILE A 213 -12.07 -18.98 -15.37
CA ILE A 213 -12.92 -18.66 -16.53
C ILE A 213 -12.22 -19.12 -17.80
N ASP A 214 -12.90 -19.94 -18.58
CA ASP A 214 -12.55 -20.22 -19.98
C ASP A 214 -13.34 -19.26 -20.87
N PHE A 215 -12.64 -18.35 -21.54
CA PHE A 215 -13.27 -17.28 -22.30
C PHE A 215 -14.01 -17.77 -23.53
N SER A 216 -13.49 -18.79 -24.19
CA SER A 216 -14.08 -19.36 -25.42
C SER A 216 -15.32 -20.17 -25.10
N LYS A 217 -15.26 -20.98 -24.04
CA LYS A 217 -16.40 -21.79 -23.58
C LYS A 217 -17.43 -20.98 -22.81
N ARG A 218 -17.05 -19.79 -22.32
CA ARG A 218 -17.86 -18.97 -21.39
C ARG A 218 -18.25 -19.76 -20.15
N GLU A 219 -17.33 -20.61 -19.72
CA GLU A 219 -17.47 -21.51 -18.58
C GLU A 219 -16.71 -20.90 -17.40
N ILE A 220 -17.40 -20.83 -16.27
CA ILE A 220 -16.92 -20.25 -15.02
C ILE A 220 -16.97 -21.35 -13.98
N ILE A 221 -15.82 -21.69 -13.41
CA ILE A 221 -15.69 -22.70 -12.35
C ILE A 221 -15.27 -21.98 -11.08
N ARG A 222 -16.01 -22.19 -9.99
CA ARG A 222 -15.67 -21.71 -8.66
C ARG A 222 -15.35 -22.90 -7.75
N GLU A 223 -14.10 -22.99 -7.31
CA GLU A 223 -13.66 -23.97 -6.33
C GLU A 223 -13.45 -23.28 -4.99
N TYR A 224 -14.02 -23.82 -3.92
CA TYR A 224 -13.71 -23.42 -2.55
C TYR A 224 -13.03 -24.59 -1.83
N GLN A 225 -11.91 -24.32 -1.17
CA GLN A 225 -11.21 -25.27 -0.31
C GLN A 225 -10.96 -24.64 1.06
N ALA A 226 -11.38 -25.34 2.11
CA ALA A 226 -11.01 -25.06 3.47
C ALA A 226 -9.94 -26.06 3.91
N LYS A 227 -8.80 -25.58 4.37
CA LYS A 227 -7.68 -26.38 4.86
C LYS A 227 -7.28 -25.94 6.26
N GLU A 228 -6.91 -26.90 7.10
CA GLU A 228 -6.66 -26.64 8.51
C GLU A 228 -5.79 -27.73 9.15
N GLU A 229 -4.84 -27.33 10.00
CA GLU A 229 -4.01 -28.25 10.78
C GLU A 229 -3.57 -27.59 12.09
N LYS A 230 -3.30 -28.40 13.12
CA LYS A 230 -2.71 -27.90 14.37
C LYS A 230 -1.33 -27.30 14.13
N TYR A 231 -1.05 -26.14 14.75
CA TYR A 231 0.21 -25.42 14.57
C TYR A 231 1.44 -26.31 14.80
N GLU A 232 1.47 -27.02 15.92
CA GLU A 232 2.60 -27.89 16.27
C GLU A 232 2.78 -29.07 15.29
N THR A 233 1.69 -29.60 14.73
CA THR A 233 1.78 -30.65 13.72
C THR A 233 2.42 -30.15 12.43
N VAL A 234 2.07 -28.93 11.99
CA VAL A 234 2.71 -28.30 10.81
C VAL A 234 4.18 -28.01 11.08
N ARG A 235 4.48 -27.41 12.24
CA ARG A 235 5.84 -27.09 12.68
C ARG A 235 6.74 -28.34 12.71
N GLN A 236 6.28 -29.43 13.32
CA GLN A 236 7.02 -30.69 13.38
C GLN A 236 7.27 -31.30 12.00
N LYS A 237 6.28 -31.25 11.09
CA LYS A 237 6.43 -31.71 9.70
C LYS A 237 7.52 -30.93 8.96
N LEU A 238 7.53 -29.61 9.11
CA LEU A 238 8.54 -28.72 8.49
C LEU A 238 9.95 -28.98 9.05
N SER A 239 10.08 -29.03 10.38
CA SER A 239 11.36 -29.32 11.04
C SER A 239 11.90 -30.70 10.66
N SER A 240 11.05 -31.72 10.60
CA SER A 240 11.45 -33.08 10.19
C SER A 240 11.90 -33.15 8.73
N ALA A 241 11.44 -32.23 7.88
CA ALA A 241 11.87 -32.10 6.50
C ALA A 241 13.14 -31.24 6.34
N GLY A 242 13.78 -30.81 7.44
CA GLY A 242 14.96 -29.95 7.42
C GLY A 242 14.69 -28.52 6.93
N GLN A 243 13.43 -28.08 6.93
CA GLN A 243 13.03 -26.74 6.50
C GLN A 243 13.01 -25.77 7.68
N ASP A 244 13.22 -24.48 7.39
CA ASP A 244 13.09 -23.39 8.37
C ASP A 244 11.60 -23.22 8.74
N ALA A 245 11.15 -23.95 9.77
CA ALA A 245 9.75 -23.95 10.18
C ALA A 245 9.21 -22.54 10.50
N PRO A 246 9.89 -21.68 11.27
CA PRO A 246 9.48 -20.29 11.46
C PRO A 246 9.25 -19.50 10.17
N ALA A 247 10.14 -19.60 9.19
CA ALA A 247 9.98 -18.91 7.91
C ALA A 247 8.84 -19.50 7.08
N GLN A 248 8.75 -20.82 6.98
CA GLN A 248 7.72 -21.49 6.19
C GLN A 248 6.30 -21.31 6.75
N LEU A 249 6.16 -21.23 8.09
CA LEU A 249 4.88 -20.93 8.75
C LEU A 249 4.35 -19.51 8.46
N ARG A 250 5.19 -18.63 7.89
CA ARG A 250 4.80 -17.29 7.42
C ARG A 250 4.41 -17.26 5.94
N ASP A 251 4.61 -18.35 5.19
CA ASP A 251 4.30 -18.42 3.75
C ASP A 251 2.92 -19.06 3.50
N PRO A 252 1.90 -18.27 3.07
CA PRO A 252 0.57 -18.80 2.80
C PRO A 252 0.52 -19.84 1.67
N ASN A 253 1.41 -19.73 0.66
CA ASN A 253 1.47 -20.69 -0.44
C ASN A 253 1.98 -22.03 0.05
N LYS A 254 3.06 -22.01 0.84
CA LYS A 254 3.61 -23.23 1.43
C LYS A 254 2.59 -23.90 2.35
N MET A 255 1.93 -23.12 3.20
CA MET A 255 0.93 -23.67 4.12
C MET A 255 -0.25 -24.27 3.37
N ALA A 256 -0.71 -23.64 2.29
CA ALA A 256 -1.77 -24.18 1.45
C ALA A 256 -1.42 -25.52 0.79
N GLU A 257 -0.14 -25.79 0.51
CA GLU A 257 0.32 -27.09 -0.01
C GLU A 257 0.42 -28.16 1.08
N LEU A 258 0.81 -27.77 2.30
CA LEU A 258 1.17 -28.69 3.37
C LEU A 258 -0.03 -29.13 4.24
N ILE A 259 -0.98 -28.24 4.50
CA ILE A 259 -2.09 -28.52 5.43
C ILE A 259 -3.26 -29.23 4.73
N PRO A 260 -3.96 -30.18 5.40
CA PRO A 260 -4.97 -31.03 4.79
C PRO A 260 -6.26 -30.26 4.50
N ILE A 261 -6.97 -30.68 3.45
CA ILE A 261 -8.29 -30.16 3.10
C ILE A 261 -9.32 -30.75 4.07
N VAL A 262 -10.07 -29.89 4.75
CA VAL A 262 -11.19 -30.27 5.64
C VAL A 262 -12.55 -30.10 4.97
N LYS A 263 -12.68 -29.21 3.97
CA LYS A 263 -13.89 -29.04 3.17
C LYS A 263 -13.55 -28.59 1.76
N LYS A 264 -14.27 -29.11 0.77
CA LYS A 264 -14.13 -28.72 -0.64
C LYS A 264 -15.51 -28.61 -1.29
N THR A 265 -15.74 -27.57 -2.08
CA THR A 265 -16.92 -27.45 -2.93
C THR A 265 -16.51 -27.02 -4.34
N LEU A 266 -17.15 -27.60 -5.34
CA LEU A 266 -16.98 -27.25 -6.75
C LEU A 266 -18.32 -26.81 -7.31
N GLU A 267 -18.29 -25.68 -8.00
CA GLU A 267 -19.46 -25.04 -8.57
C GLU A 267 -19.12 -24.56 -9.97
N GLN A 268 -20.12 -24.56 -10.86
CA GLN A 268 -19.93 -24.21 -12.26
C GLN A 268 -21.10 -23.37 -12.75
N LEU A 269 -20.80 -22.51 -13.72
CA LEU A 269 -21.75 -21.67 -14.43
C LEU A 269 -21.28 -21.54 -15.88
N VAL A 270 -22.18 -21.78 -16.83
CA VAL A 270 -21.94 -21.46 -18.25
C VAL A 270 -22.84 -20.29 -18.64
N ILE A 271 -22.25 -19.15 -18.95
CA ILE A 271 -23.02 -17.94 -19.25
C ILE A 271 -23.47 -17.93 -20.71
N ARG A 272 -24.70 -17.46 -20.94
CA ARG A 272 -25.27 -17.27 -22.27
C ARG A 272 -25.48 -15.78 -22.52
N ILE A 273 -25.20 -15.34 -23.74
CA ILE A 273 -25.46 -13.94 -24.15
C ILE A 273 -26.97 -13.78 -24.28
N LEU A 274 -27.51 -12.75 -23.63
CA LEU A 274 -28.91 -12.37 -23.78
C LEU A 274 -29.08 -11.85 -25.23
N GLN A 275 -29.90 -12.52 -26.04
CA GLN A 275 -30.29 -11.96 -27.33
C GLN A 275 -31.07 -10.66 -27.06
N ALA A 276 -30.64 -9.56 -27.68
CA ALA A 276 -31.43 -8.35 -27.70
C ALA A 276 -32.81 -8.69 -28.29
N ALA A 277 -33.88 -8.41 -27.55
CA ALA A 277 -35.23 -8.49 -28.07
C ALA A 277 -35.28 -7.65 -29.36
N GLN A 278 -35.61 -8.29 -30.48
CA GLN A 278 -35.78 -7.55 -31.72
C GLN A 278 -36.91 -6.52 -31.52
N PRO A 279 -36.71 -5.25 -31.94
CA PRO A 279 -37.80 -4.28 -31.91
C PRO A 279 -38.93 -4.80 -32.81
N GLN A 280 -40.09 -5.01 -32.20
CA GLN A 280 -41.34 -5.25 -32.93
C GLN A 280 -41.55 -4.10 -33.94
N PRO A 281 -41.94 -4.38 -35.19
CA PRO A 281 -42.11 -3.35 -36.20
C PRO A 281 -43.24 -2.41 -35.79
N TYR A 282 -42.90 -1.15 -35.57
CA TYR A 282 -43.83 -0.07 -35.28
C TYR A 282 -44.77 0.16 -36.48
N GLN A 283 -46.08 -0.08 -36.30
CA GLN A 283 -47.12 0.29 -37.25
C GLN A 283 -47.49 1.78 -37.09
N LYS A 284 -47.27 2.58 -38.14
CA LYS A 284 -47.67 4.01 -38.18
C LYS A 284 -49.15 4.17 -38.55
N PRO A 285 -49.91 5.05 -37.87
CA PRO A 285 -51.11 5.66 -38.42
C PRO A 285 -50.78 6.77 -39.43
N SER A 286 -51.69 6.96 -40.38
CA SER A 286 -51.61 7.71 -41.63
C SER A 286 -51.87 9.23 -41.53
N THR A 287 -51.48 9.93 -42.63
CA THR A 287 -51.85 11.29 -43.09
C THR A 287 -51.10 12.48 -42.46
N SER A 288 -50.63 13.53 -43.16
CA SER A 288 -50.63 13.91 -44.60
C SER A 288 -49.70 15.12 -44.84
N SER A 289 -49.20 15.25 -46.08
CA SER A 289 -48.67 16.45 -46.81
C SER A 289 -47.42 17.18 -46.27
N ALA A 290 -46.25 17.03 -46.91
CA ALA A 290 -45.67 17.87 -48.01
C ALA A 290 -44.65 18.89 -47.43
N SER A 291 -43.40 19.03 -47.86
CA SER A 291 -42.89 19.12 -49.23
C SER A 291 -41.37 18.82 -49.33
N THR A 292 -40.99 18.52 -50.57
CA THR A 292 -39.72 18.21 -51.26
C THR A 292 -38.42 18.93 -50.84
N ALA A 293 -37.31 18.18 -50.73
CA ALA A 293 -36.07 18.32 -51.55
C ALA A 293 -34.92 17.44 -51.00
N THR A 294 -34.32 16.61 -51.87
CA THR A 294 -33.09 15.82 -51.65
C THR A 294 -31.91 16.47 -52.41
N PRO A 295 -30.68 15.89 -52.44
CA PRO A 295 -29.60 16.13 -51.49
C PRO A 295 -28.34 16.71 -52.18
N SER A 296 -27.36 17.21 -51.43
CA SER A 296 -25.98 17.29 -51.96
C SER A 296 -24.93 16.95 -50.92
N SER A 297 -24.01 16.10 -51.39
CA SER A 297 -22.75 15.67 -50.83
C SER A 297 -21.81 16.83 -50.49
N ASP A 298 -21.14 16.76 -49.34
CA ASP A 298 -19.68 16.65 -49.24
C ASP A 298 -19.21 16.58 -47.77
N PRO A 299 -18.34 15.61 -47.39
CA PRO A 299 -17.77 15.56 -46.04
C PRO A 299 -16.59 16.54 -45.92
N LYS A 300 -16.66 17.44 -44.93
CA LYS A 300 -15.48 18.19 -44.48
C LYS A 300 -14.49 17.25 -43.79
N THR A 301 -13.32 17.15 -44.39
CA THR A 301 -12.07 16.58 -43.87
C THR A 301 -11.66 17.19 -42.52
N TYR A 302 -11.31 16.33 -41.56
CA TYR A 302 -10.52 16.67 -40.38
C TYR A 302 -9.08 16.12 -40.54
N PRO A 303 -8.04 16.77 -39.96
CA PRO A 303 -6.65 16.47 -40.27
C PRO A 303 -6.22 15.08 -39.78
N LYS A 304 -5.51 14.34 -40.64
CA LYS A 304 -4.80 13.10 -40.29
C LYS A 304 -3.59 13.42 -39.41
N THR A 305 -3.46 12.72 -38.29
CA THR A 305 -2.22 12.59 -37.53
C THR A 305 -1.14 11.95 -38.42
N PRO A 306 0.11 12.43 -38.46
CA PRO A 306 1.13 11.88 -39.34
C PRO A 306 1.62 10.50 -38.89
N GLU A 307 1.83 9.60 -39.84
CA GLU A 307 2.65 8.39 -39.65
C GLU A 307 4.13 8.78 -39.46
N PRO A 308 4.89 8.12 -38.57
CA PRO A 308 6.30 8.41 -38.41
C PRO A 308 7.12 7.84 -39.57
N SER A 309 7.90 8.71 -40.20
CA SER A 309 8.92 8.37 -41.19
C SER A 309 10.18 7.82 -40.51
N PRO A 310 10.95 6.93 -41.17
CA PRO A 310 12.13 6.31 -40.59
C PRO A 310 13.36 7.21 -40.72
N GLY A 311 13.92 7.62 -39.58
CA GLY A 311 15.29 8.18 -39.51
C GLY A 311 15.41 9.44 -38.67
N SER A 312 15.66 9.28 -37.36
CA SER A 312 16.39 10.27 -36.56
C SER A 312 16.85 9.66 -35.23
N SER A 313 18.13 9.90 -34.91
CA SER A 313 18.89 9.62 -33.69
C SER A 313 18.12 9.21 -32.41
N PHE A 314 18.57 8.10 -31.82
CA PHE A 314 18.11 7.48 -30.57
C PHE A 314 18.07 8.46 -29.37
N SER A 315 16.97 8.46 -28.60
CA SER A 315 16.82 9.26 -27.38
C SER A 315 17.32 8.51 -26.12
N PRO A 316 17.88 9.21 -25.11
CA PRO A 316 18.35 8.63 -23.84
C PRO A 316 17.34 7.72 -23.10
N ALA A 317 16.03 7.98 -23.24
CA ALA A 317 14.95 7.17 -22.66
C ALA A 317 14.93 5.69 -23.11
N GLN A 318 15.65 5.34 -24.18
CA GLN A 318 15.76 3.96 -24.67
C GLN A 318 16.94 3.18 -24.05
N SER A 319 17.82 3.84 -23.29
CA SER A 319 18.98 3.23 -22.60
C SER A 319 18.55 2.35 -21.42
N ILE A 320 17.76 2.93 -20.51
CA ILE A 320 17.19 2.27 -19.32
C ILE A 320 16.42 1.00 -19.72
N ALA A 321 15.56 1.10 -20.74
CA ALA A 321 14.76 -0.01 -21.23
C ALA A 321 15.59 -1.13 -21.91
N ARG A 322 16.81 -0.86 -22.38
CA ARG A 322 17.68 -1.82 -23.09
C ARG A 322 18.56 -2.62 -22.13
N GLU A 323 19.08 -1.99 -21.09
CA GLU A 323 19.86 -2.68 -20.05
C GLU A 323 18.93 -3.45 -19.08
N LEU A 324 17.72 -2.94 -18.81
CA LEU A 324 16.66 -3.68 -18.09
C LEU A 324 16.12 -4.89 -18.88
N ARG A 325 15.99 -4.77 -20.22
CA ARG A 325 15.60 -5.91 -21.10
C ARG A 325 16.65 -7.01 -21.18
N LYS A 326 17.93 -6.73 -20.91
CA LYS A 326 18.98 -7.76 -20.91
C LYS A 326 18.81 -8.77 -19.77
N ARG A 327 17.98 -8.51 -18.76
CA ARG A 327 17.82 -9.41 -17.61
C ARG A 327 16.42 -9.83 -17.21
N ALA A 328 15.31 -9.17 -17.56
CA ALA A 328 13.97 -9.73 -17.33
C ALA A 328 12.83 -8.85 -17.88
N GLY A 329 11.64 -9.45 -18.00
CA GLY A 329 10.40 -8.75 -18.36
C GLY A 329 9.88 -7.79 -17.28
N VAL A 330 8.88 -7.00 -17.64
CA VAL A 330 8.23 -5.87 -16.93
C VAL A 330 7.94 -6.11 -15.43
N THR A 331 7.85 -7.35 -14.96
CA THR A 331 7.73 -7.73 -13.54
C THR A 331 8.97 -7.49 -12.67
N THR A 332 10.13 -7.14 -13.25
CA THR A 332 11.37 -6.89 -12.47
C THR A 332 11.53 -5.45 -11.99
N GLU A 333 10.79 -4.49 -12.54
CA GLU A 333 10.99 -3.07 -12.24
C GLU A 333 10.50 -2.68 -10.84
N THR A 334 9.35 -3.21 -10.38
CA THR A 334 8.86 -3.01 -9.01
C THR A 334 9.73 -3.71 -7.97
N TYR A 335 10.27 -4.90 -8.27
CA TYR A 335 11.14 -5.62 -7.34
C TYR A 335 12.52 -4.96 -7.20
N VAL A 336 13.04 -4.43 -8.31
CA VAL A 336 14.27 -3.63 -8.32
C VAL A 336 14.05 -2.31 -7.59
N ALA A 337 12.99 -1.57 -7.90
CA ALA A 337 12.67 -0.32 -7.20
C ALA A 337 12.50 -0.54 -5.69
N TYR A 338 11.83 -1.63 -5.29
CA TYR A 338 11.68 -2.01 -3.89
C TYR A 338 13.04 -2.23 -3.21
N GLY A 339 13.91 -3.10 -3.76
CA GLY A 339 15.21 -3.39 -3.14
C GLY A 339 16.20 -2.22 -3.17
N VAL A 340 16.17 -1.40 -4.22
CA VAL A 340 17.01 -0.20 -4.34
C VAL A 340 16.56 0.86 -3.35
N CYS A 341 15.25 1.10 -3.21
CA CYS A 341 14.72 2.03 -2.23
C CYS A 341 15.09 1.63 -0.79
N GLU A 342 15.15 0.34 -0.48
CA GLU A 342 15.66 -0.13 0.82
C GLU A 342 17.10 0.37 1.07
N THR A 343 17.96 0.27 0.07
CA THR A 343 19.37 0.72 0.14
C THR A 343 19.46 2.23 0.29
N LEU A 344 18.67 2.98 -0.47
CA LEU A 344 18.61 4.44 -0.41
C LEU A 344 18.12 4.94 0.95
N VAL A 345 17.07 4.34 1.52
CA VAL A 345 16.57 4.70 2.86
C VAL A 345 17.60 4.34 3.93
N LYS A 346 18.28 3.21 3.82
CA LYS A 346 19.38 2.85 4.75
C LYS A 346 20.47 3.91 4.75
N GLU A 347 20.86 4.43 3.59
CA GLU A 347 21.83 5.53 3.51
C GLU A 347 21.28 6.82 4.12
N CYS A 348 20.01 7.17 3.88
CA CYS A 348 19.36 8.31 4.54
C CYS A 348 19.39 8.17 6.07
N ALA A 349 19.04 6.98 6.57
CA ALA A 349 18.95 6.68 7.99
C ALA A 349 20.33 6.60 8.67
N ARG A 350 21.39 6.27 7.92
CA ARG A 350 22.78 6.23 8.40
C ARG A 350 23.25 7.60 8.88
N GLN A 351 22.76 8.68 8.26
CA GLN A 351 23.19 10.05 8.53
C GLN A 351 22.95 10.49 9.98
N ALA A 352 21.89 9.98 10.62
CA ALA A 352 21.61 10.20 12.04
C ALA A 352 21.56 8.89 12.82
N ALA A 353 22.44 7.94 12.50
CA ALA A 353 22.51 6.70 13.27
C ALA A 353 22.83 7.00 14.75
N TYR A 354 22.10 6.35 15.66
CA TYR A 354 22.34 6.39 17.10
C TYR A 354 22.11 5.01 17.69
N LYS A 355 22.55 4.83 18.94
CA LYS A 355 22.35 3.61 19.73
C LYS A 355 21.79 3.96 21.09
N ILE A 356 20.99 3.07 21.66
CA ILE A 356 20.59 3.11 23.08
C ILE A 356 21.22 1.87 23.73
N PRO A 357 22.44 1.99 24.30
CA PRO A 357 23.14 0.85 24.91
C PRO A 357 22.32 0.10 25.96
N GLN A 358 21.48 0.83 26.69
CA GLN A 358 20.62 0.31 27.75
C GLN A 358 19.44 -0.52 27.22
N ALA A 359 19.01 -0.33 25.97
CA ALA A 359 17.83 -0.99 25.41
C ALA A 359 17.99 -2.52 25.30
N GLN A 360 19.23 -3.01 25.25
CA GLN A 360 19.54 -4.45 25.19
C GLN A 360 19.87 -5.05 26.56
N GLN A 361 19.88 -4.24 27.62
CA GLN A 361 20.21 -4.67 28.98
C GLN A 361 18.93 -4.86 29.81
N LYS A 362 18.77 -6.03 30.44
CA LYS A 362 17.63 -6.27 31.33
C LYS A 362 17.71 -5.37 32.56
N ASN A 363 16.57 -4.79 32.97
CA ASN A 363 16.41 -3.95 34.16
C ASN A 363 17.28 -2.67 34.20
N THR A 364 17.53 -2.04 33.05
CA THR A 364 18.24 -0.76 32.99
C THR A 364 17.31 0.32 32.45
N ASP A 365 17.19 1.44 33.16
CA ASP A 365 16.40 2.58 32.70
C ASP A 365 17.09 3.27 31.51
N ILE A 366 16.32 3.56 30.47
CA ILE A 366 16.79 4.34 29.32
C ILE A 366 16.86 5.81 29.76
N PRO A 367 18.01 6.49 29.59
CA PRO A 367 18.11 7.92 29.87
C PRO A 367 17.07 8.70 29.07
N LYS A 368 16.49 9.74 29.67
CA LYS A 368 15.47 10.57 29.01
C LYS A 368 15.92 12.02 28.94
N THR A 369 15.49 12.70 27.88
CA THR A 369 15.60 14.16 27.75
C THR A 369 14.65 14.85 28.73
N LYS A 370 14.78 16.18 28.87
CA LYS A 370 13.85 17.03 29.64
C LYS A 370 12.38 16.88 29.19
N ASP A 371 12.17 16.55 27.92
CA ASP A 371 10.85 16.40 27.30
C ASP A 371 10.35 14.93 27.35
N GLY A 372 11.08 14.03 28.02
CA GLY A 372 10.71 12.63 28.21
C GLY A 372 11.05 11.69 27.05
N GLU A 373 11.67 12.19 25.97
CA GLU A 373 12.19 11.36 24.87
C GLU A 373 13.37 10.51 25.33
N ASP A 374 13.44 9.25 24.89
CA ASP A 374 14.61 8.41 25.12
C ASP A 374 15.85 9.00 24.45
N LEU A 375 16.93 9.07 25.24
CA LEU A 375 18.21 9.65 24.87
C LEU A 375 19.21 8.53 24.57
N GLY A 376 19.70 8.51 23.33
CA GLY A 376 20.75 7.61 22.89
C GLY A 376 22.13 8.25 22.89
N VAL A 377 23.05 7.58 22.19
CA VAL A 377 24.38 8.07 21.86
C VAL A 377 24.53 8.01 20.34
N GLY A 378 24.82 9.17 19.76
CA GLY A 378 25.06 9.34 18.32
C GLY A 378 26.45 9.92 18.07
N ASP A 379 26.96 9.71 16.86
CA ASP A 379 28.27 10.21 16.42
C ASP A 379 28.13 10.98 15.09
N GLY A 380 29.11 11.83 14.77
CA GLY A 380 29.13 12.65 13.57
C GLY A 380 28.55 14.05 13.75
N SER A 381 28.68 14.86 12.69
CA SER A 381 28.43 16.30 12.73
C SER A 381 26.99 16.69 13.05
N TRP A 382 26.00 15.85 12.72
CA TRP A 382 24.61 16.11 13.11
C TRP A 382 24.46 16.27 14.63
N TYR A 383 25.23 15.52 15.42
CA TYR A 383 25.20 15.60 16.88
C TYR A 383 26.30 16.51 17.44
N GLN A 384 27.55 16.32 17.00
CA GLN A 384 28.71 16.99 17.59
C GLN A 384 28.90 18.44 17.11
N THR A 385 28.55 18.73 15.85
CA THR A 385 28.74 20.05 15.23
C THR A 385 27.47 20.88 15.29
N LEU A 386 26.33 20.26 14.95
CA LEU A 386 25.02 20.92 14.88
C LEU A 386 24.24 20.84 16.20
N GLY A 387 24.75 20.09 17.19
CA GLY A 387 24.18 20.05 18.54
C GLY A 387 22.82 19.36 18.63
N LEU A 388 22.42 18.55 17.64
CA LEU A 388 21.16 17.82 17.72
C LEU A 388 21.23 16.75 18.80
N THR A 389 20.09 16.45 19.41
CA THR A 389 20.00 15.42 20.45
C THR A 389 19.76 14.04 19.80
N PRO A 390 20.52 12.99 20.15
CA PRO A 390 20.35 11.64 19.58
C PRO A 390 19.09 10.96 20.12
N THR A 391 17.93 11.31 19.55
CA THR A 391 16.62 10.72 19.85
C THR A 391 15.97 10.16 18.58
N PHE A 392 14.91 9.36 18.77
CA PHE A 392 14.11 8.83 17.67
C PHE A 392 13.57 9.94 16.74
N THR A 393 13.07 11.03 17.34
CA THR A 393 12.54 12.19 16.60
C THR A 393 13.62 12.82 15.73
N THR A 394 14.82 13.07 16.29
CA THR A 394 15.95 13.64 15.52
C THR A 394 16.35 12.73 14.37
N TRP A 395 16.47 11.43 14.62
CA TRP A 395 16.78 10.47 13.56
C TRP A 395 15.73 10.48 12.45
N ALA A 396 14.44 10.47 12.80
CA ALA A 396 13.36 10.51 11.83
C ALA A 396 13.40 11.79 10.99
N GLN A 397 13.59 12.96 11.62
CA GLN A 397 13.64 14.25 10.92
C GLN A 397 14.87 14.39 10.01
N VAL A 398 16.05 13.94 10.44
CA VAL A 398 17.25 13.93 9.58
C VAL A 398 17.08 12.92 8.45
N THR A 399 16.48 11.76 8.70
CA THR A 399 16.18 10.77 7.65
C THR A 399 15.21 11.34 6.64
N PHE A 400 14.15 12.03 7.08
CA PHE A 400 13.21 12.74 6.21
C PHE A 400 13.87 13.84 5.38
N LEU A 401 14.83 14.60 5.94
CA LEU A 401 15.57 15.58 5.14
C LEU A 401 16.27 14.92 3.94
N HIS A 402 16.93 13.79 4.15
CA HIS A 402 17.63 13.06 3.08
C HIS A 402 16.66 12.40 2.11
N MET A 403 15.60 11.78 2.62
CA MET A 403 14.53 11.23 1.78
C MET A 403 13.85 12.32 0.94
N TYR A 404 13.69 13.53 1.47
CA TYR A 404 13.15 14.66 0.72
C TYR A 404 14.06 15.05 -0.45
N MET A 405 15.37 15.12 -0.22
CA MET A 405 16.33 15.41 -1.29
C MET A 405 16.32 14.32 -2.38
N LEU A 406 16.24 13.05 -2.00
CA LEU A 406 16.00 11.95 -2.95
C LEU A 406 14.67 12.08 -3.66
N THR A 407 13.60 12.42 -2.94
CA THR A 407 12.26 12.58 -3.50
C THR A 407 12.27 13.65 -4.59
N CYS A 408 12.98 14.76 -4.38
CA CYS A 408 13.18 15.78 -5.42
C CYS A 408 13.83 15.19 -6.68
N ARG A 409 14.90 14.39 -6.53
CA ARG A 409 15.57 13.74 -7.66
C ARG A 409 14.71 12.67 -8.34
N LEU A 410 13.97 11.89 -7.56
CA LEU A 410 13.05 10.85 -8.04
C LEU A 410 11.85 11.46 -8.79
N ARG A 411 11.43 12.70 -8.48
CA ARG A 411 10.39 13.41 -9.27
C ARG A 411 10.82 13.69 -10.71
N MET A 412 12.13 13.63 -11.00
CA MET A 412 12.67 13.79 -12.35
C MET A 412 12.70 12.49 -13.17
N PHE A 413 12.45 11.34 -12.53
CA PHE A 413 12.29 10.07 -13.26
C PHE A 413 11.12 10.16 -14.24
N PRO A 414 11.05 9.29 -15.25
CA PRO A 414 9.90 9.22 -16.13
C PRO A 414 8.59 9.11 -15.30
N PRO A 415 7.52 9.85 -15.67
CA PRO A 415 6.30 9.95 -14.86
C PRO A 415 5.62 8.62 -14.51
N ALA A 416 5.85 7.58 -15.32
CA ALA A 416 5.33 6.24 -15.09
C ALA A 416 5.97 5.55 -13.86
N TYR A 417 7.16 5.97 -13.43
CA TYR A 417 7.96 5.28 -12.41
C TYR A 417 8.05 6.07 -11.10
N ALA A 418 8.12 7.40 -11.17
CA ALA A 418 8.32 8.24 -9.99
C ALA A 418 7.36 7.92 -8.82
N PRO A 419 6.03 7.71 -9.03
CA PRO A 419 5.12 7.40 -7.92
C PRO A 419 5.46 6.09 -7.18
N THR A 420 5.86 5.06 -7.91
CA THR A 420 6.21 3.75 -7.34
C THR A 420 7.49 3.84 -6.51
N TRP A 421 8.49 4.56 -7.00
CA TRP A 421 9.75 4.79 -6.27
C TRP A 421 9.52 5.61 -5.00
N HIS A 422 8.70 6.66 -5.06
CA HIS A 422 8.33 7.44 -3.87
C HIS A 422 7.60 6.58 -2.84
N GLN A 423 6.67 5.73 -3.27
CA GLN A 423 5.95 4.83 -2.35
C GLN A 423 6.92 3.86 -1.67
N HIS A 424 7.78 3.19 -2.42
CA HIS A 424 8.75 2.24 -1.84
C HIS A 424 9.78 2.90 -0.91
N LEU A 425 10.25 4.11 -1.23
CA LEU A 425 11.11 4.89 -0.34
C LEU A 425 10.40 5.16 1.00
N LEU A 426 9.11 5.48 0.95
CA LEU A 426 8.33 5.76 2.15
C LEU A 426 8.04 4.48 2.96
N ASP A 427 7.63 3.40 2.29
CA ASP A 427 7.34 2.10 2.93
C ASP A 427 8.56 1.59 3.73
N HIS A 428 9.74 1.61 3.13
CA HIS A 428 10.98 1.18 3.78
C HIS A 428 11.36 2.03 4.99
N PHE A 429 11.12 3.34 4.92
CA PHE A 429 11.30 4.21 6.10
C PHE A 429 10.39 3.78 7.25
N PHE A 430 9.10 3.51 6.97
CA PHE A 430 8.15 3.12 8.02
C PHE A 430 8.49 1.76 8.62
N PHE A 431 8.96 0.80 7.83
CA PHE A 431 9.48 -0.47 8.37
C PHE A 431 10.68 -0.25 9.30
N MET A 432 11.63 0.60 8.92
CA MET A 432 12.79 0.93 9.77
C MET A 432 12.40 1.69 11.04
N ALA A 433 11.42 2.59 10.94
CA ALA A 433 10.92 3.36 12.06
C ALA A 433 10.23 2.45 13.08
N GLU A 434 9.39 1.53 12.61
CA GLU A 434 8.72 0.54 13.45
C GLU A 434 9.72 -0.40 14.14
N ASP A 435 10.67 -0.98 13.38
CA ASP A 435 11.72 -1.83 13.95
C ASP A 435 12.51 -1.11 15.05
N ARG A 436 12.85 0.18 14.82
CA ARG A 436 13.58 0.98 15.82
C ARG A 436 12.76 1.25 17.07
N MET A 437 11.46 1.52 16.95
CA MET A 437 10.55 1.67 18.10
C MET A 437 10.54 0.41 18.99
N VAL A 438 10.58 -0.77 18.38
CA VAL A 438 10.62 -2.04 19.11
C VAL A 438 12.01 -2.28 19.70
N THR A 439 13.05 -2.23 18.88
CA THR A 439 14.40 -2.71 19.24
C THR A 439 15.21 -1.73 20.09
N GLN A 440 15.02 -0.42 19.93
CA GLN A 440 15.79 0.59 20.66
C GLN A 440 14.98 1.29 21.75
N HIS A 441 13.65 1.35 21.62
CA HIS A 441 12.79 2.08 22.55
C HIS A 441 11.86 1.19 23.38
N GLY A 442 11.86 -0.12 23.13
CA GLY A 442 11.01 -1.06 23.87
C GLY A 442 9.51 -0.77 23.72
N ILE A 443 9.09 -0.08 22.65
CA ILE A 443 7.69 0.23 22.38
C ILE A 443 7.04 -1.01 21.75
N VAL A 444 6.72 -1.98 22.60
CA VAL A 444 6.11 -3.25 22.18
C VAL A 444 4.61 -3.10 21.89
N ALA A 445 3.95 -2.09 22.46
CA ALA A 445 2.53 -1.85 22.21
C ALA A 445 2.27 -1.34 20.79
N GLY A 446 1.66 -2.17 19.94
CA GLY A 446 1.37 -1.84 18.54
C GLY A 446 0.49 -0.60 18.33
N SER A 447 -0.42 -0.29 19.27
CA SER A 447 -1.23 0.93 19.22
C SER A 447 -0.42 2.20 19.40
N ILE A 448 0.60 2.16 20.27
CA ILE A 448 1.54 3.27 20.46
C ILE A 448 2.37 3.42 19.20
N ARG A 449 2.94 2.33 18.66
CA ARG A 449 3.69 2.37 17.40
C ARG A 449 2.84 2.95 16.26
N SER A 450 1.62 2.46 16.07
CA SER A 450 0.69 2.95 15.05
C SER A 450 0.41 4.45 15.18
N LYS A 451 0.26 4.97 16.41
CA LYS A 451 0.09 6.40 16.66
C LYS A 451 1.34 7.18 16.21
N TYR A 452 2.53 6.75 16.64
CA TYR A 452 3.79 7.37 16.25
C TYR A 452 4.01 7.35 14.73
N LEU A 453 3.72 6.22 14.05
CA LEU A 453 3.86 6.11 12.59
C LEU A 453 2.86 7.04 11.87
N LYS A 454 1.63 7.18 12.36
CA LYS A 454 0.66 8.16 11.84
C LYS A 454 1.16 9.60 12.01
N ASP A 455 1.70 9.94 13.18
CA ASP A 455 2.27 11.26 13.47
C ASP A 455 3.47 11.54 12.53
N LEU A 456 4.36 10.58 12.34
CA LEU A 456 5.47 10.66 11.38
C LEU A 456 4.98 10.86 9.94
N PHE A 457 3.91 10.18 9.53
CA PHE A 457 3.35 10.36 8.18
C PHE A 457 2.79 11.77 7.95
N VAL A 458 2.12 12.35 8.96
CA VAL A 458 1.67 13.74 8.90
C VAL A 458 2.87 14.69 8.85
N GLN A 459 3.90 14.45 9.68
CA GLN A 459 5.14 15.22 9.67
C GLN A 459 5.84 15.16 8.32
N TRP A 460 5.97 13.98 7.69
CA TRP A 460 6.55 13.81 6.36
C TRP A 460 5.88 14.70 5.32
N ARG A 461 4.54 14.74 5.31
CA ARG A 461 3.78 15.58 4.37
C ARG A 461 3.98 17.07 4.64
N GLY A 462 3.95 17.49 5.91
CA GLY A 462 4.17 18.88 6.30
C GLY A 462 5.60 19.36 6.00
N LEU A 463 6.58 18.48 6.22
CA LEU A 463 7.99 18.71 5.90
C LEU A 463 8.20 18.84 4.39
N THR A 464 7.62 17.93 3.59
CA THR A 464 7.71 17.98 2.12
C THR A 464 7.19 19.31 1.59
N ALA A 465 6.01 19.75 2.04
CA ALA A 465 5.43 21.02 1.64
C ALA A 465 6.30 22.22 2.06
N GLY A 466 6.82 22.22 3.29
CA GLY A 466 7.66 23.31 3.79
C GLY A 466 9.02 23.41 3.09
N TYR A 467 9.63 22.28 2.75
CA TYR A 467 10.89 22.28 1.99
C TYR A 467 10.67 22.64 0.53
N ASP A 468 9.59 22.15 -0.11
CA ASP A 468 9.23 22.55 -1.48
C ASP A 468 9.01 24.07 -1.57
N GLU A 469 8.30 24.65 -0.59
CA GLU A 469 8.15 26.10 -0.48
C GLU A 469 9.50 26.81 -0.29
N GLY A 470 10.36 26.29 0.59
CA GLY A 470 11.70 26.82 0.86
C GLY A 470 12.60 26.83 -0.37
N LEU A 471 12.60 25.75 -1.17
CA LEU A 471 13.40 25.67 -2.39
C LEU A 471 13.01 26.76 -3.39
N ILE A 472 11.71 27.03 -3.51
CA ILE A 472 11.15 28.01 -4.47
C ILE A 472 11.32 29.45 -3.97
N LYS A 473 11.01 29.71 -2.69
CA LYS A 473 10.99 31.08 -2.14
C LYS A 473 12.35 31.58 -1.65
N GLY A 474 13.33 30.70 -1.52
CA GLY A 474 14.71 31.05 -1.20
C GLY A 474 15.15 30.65 0.20
N ASP A 475 16.44 30.87 0.48
CA ASP A 475 17.15 30.24 1.60
C ASP A 475 16.63 30.65 2.98
N ALA A 476 16.05 31.84 3.14
CA ALA A 476 15.43 32.25 4.40
C ALA A 476 14.17 31.43 4.74
N VAL A 477 13.36 31.11 3.72
CA VAL A 477 12.16 30.27 3.90
C VAL A 477 12.56 28.81 4.12
N LEU A 478 13.58 28.34 3.38
CA LEU A 478 14.16 27.02 3.61
C LEU A 478 14.76 26.89 5.03
N ALA A 479 15.47 27.91 5.50
CA ALA A 479 16.01 27.99 6.86
C ALA A 479 14.90 27.90 7.91
N THR A 480 13.76 28.56 7.67
CA THR A 480 12.59 28.48 8.57
C THR A 480 12.04 27.06 8.65
N ALA A 481 11.94 26.37 7.51
CA ALA A 481 11.49 24.98 7.49
C ALA A 481 12.48 24.03 8.18
N VAL A 482 13.80 24.22 7.94
CA VAL A 482 14.88 23.47 8.61
C VAL A 482 14.83 23.69 10.12
N TRP A 483 14.74 24.94 10.56
CA TRP A 483 14.66 25.30 11.98
C TRP A 483 13.46 24.66 12.68
N ARG A 484 12.28 24.74 12.07
CA ARG A 484 11.05 24.16 12.63
C ARG A 484 11.15 22.64 12.76
N ASN A 485 11.65 21.95 11.74
CA ASN A 485 11.61 20.49 11.66
C ASN A 485 12.80 19.82 12.38
N LEU A 486 14.04 20.30 12.14
CA LEU A 486 15.26 19.68 12.67
C LEU A 486 15.68 20.25 14.03
N PHE A 487 15.50 21.56 14.22
CA PHE A 487 15.87 22.24 15.46
C PHE A 487 14.65 22.51 16.37
N LYS A 488 13.53 21.82 16.12
CA LYS A 488 12.31 21.84 16.95
C LYS A 488 11.77 23.26 17.24
N ALA A 489 12.01 24.21 16.34
CA ALA A 489 11.67 25.62 16.54
C ALA A 489 12.27 26.24 17.83
N ASP A 490 13.44 25.76 18.26
CA ASP A 490 14.13 26.28 19.45
C ASP A 490 14.60 27.72 19.20
N SER A 491 14.19 28.66 20.08
CA SER A 491 14.57 30.07 19.99
C SER A 491 16.06 30.30 20.26
N GLU A 492 16.69 29.39 21.00
CA GLU A 492 18.09 29.47 21.42
C GLU A 492 19.05 28.73 20.48
N VAL A 493 18.56 28.30 19.31
CA VAL A 493 19.38 27.62 18.30
C VAL A 493 20.51 28.52 17.81
N ASP A 494 21.69 27.93 17.58
CA ASP A 494 22.72 28.60 16.79
C ASP A 494 22.31 28.64 15.31
N TYR A 495 21.83 29.79 14.85
CA TYR A 495 21.42 30.00 13.45
C TYR A 495 22.54 29.74 12.43
N ARG A 496 23.81 29.72 12.83
CA ARG A 496 24.91 29.29 11.95
C ARG A 496 24.77 27.81 11.58
N GLY A 497 24.31 26.98 12.51
CA GLY A 497 23.99 25.57 12.26
C GLY A 497 22.80 25.41 11.31
N VAL A 498 21.76 26.24 11.46
CA VAL A 498 20.63 26.28 10.50
C VAL A 498 21.13 26.63 9.10
N GLY A 499 22.00 27.64 8.98
CA GLY A 499 22.63 28.03 7.73
C GLY A 499 23.50 26.93 7.11
N GLN A 500 24.24 26.18 7.92
CA GLN A 500 25.02 25.00 7.47
C GLN A 500 24.12 23.94 6.86
N VAL A 501 22.99 23.62 7.50
CA VAL A 501 22.03 22.65 6.94
C VAL A 501 21.41 23.15 5.64
N VAL A 502 21.09 24.45 5.53
CA VAL A 502 20.58 25.04 4.28
C VAL A 502 21.61 24.93 3.16
N SER A 503 22.87 25.29 3.43
CA SER A 503 23.98 25.16 2.48
C SER A 503 24.14 23.70 2.03
N TYR A 504 24.13 22.77 3.00
CA TYR A 504 24.19 21.34 2.76
C TYR A 504 23.06 20.84 1.86
N VAL A 505 21.80 21.22 2.14
CA VAL A 505 20.64 20.83 1.32
C VAL A 505 20.79 21.32 -0.11
N ARG A 506 21.23 22.56 -0.32
CA ARG A 506 21.46 23.12 -1.66
C ARG A 506 22.57 22.35 -2.39
N GLY A 507 23.69 22.09 -1.72
CA GLY A 507 24.82 21.34 -2.28
C GLY A 507 24.44 19.90 -2.65
N VAL A 508 23.71 19.22 -1.79
CA VAL A 508 23.22 17.85 -2.05
C VAL A 508 22.23 17.83 -3.21
N LEU A 509 21.26 18.73 -3.25
CA LEU A 509 20.31 18.80 -4.37
C LEU A 509 21.01 19.09 -5.69
N GLN A 510 21.97 20.01 -5.71
CA GLN A 510 22.80 20.26 -6.89
C GLN A 510 23.60 19.03 -7.31
N GLY A 511 24.14 18.28 -6.35
CA GLY A 511 24.84 17.02 -6.61
C GLY A 511 23.90 15.97 -7.21
N LEU A 512 22.72 15.76 -6.61
CA LEU A 512 21.72 14.80 -7.06
C LEU A 512 21.19 15.11 -8.46
N ASP A 513 21.01 16.40 -8.79
CA ASP A 513 20.59 16.86 -10.13
C ASP A 513 21.56 16.39 -11.23
N GLY A 514 22.85 16.29 -10.91
CA GLY A 514 23.88 15.81 -11.82
C GLY A 514 24.07 14.28 -11.88
N ILE A 515 23.34 13.50 -11.07
CA ILE A 515 23.41 12.03 -11.09
C ILE A 515 22.44 11.48 -12.14
N GLU A 516 22.89 10.54 -12.97
CA GLU A 516 22.06 9.88 -13.98
C GLU A 516 21.02 8.95 -13.33
N ASP A 517 19.87 8.74 -13.99
CA ASP A 517 18.79 7.88 -13.48
C ASP A 517 19.30 6.45 -13.18
N GLU A 518 20.25 5.97 -13.98
CA GLU A 518 20.84 4.63 -13.90
C GLU A 518 21.68 4.44 -12.63
N ASP A 519 22.32 5.50 -12.14
CA ASP A 519 23.14 5.47 -10.91
C ASP A 519 22.25 5.51 -9.66
N ILE A 520 21.19 6.33 -9.70
CA ILE A 520 20.13 6.29 -8.67
C ILE A 520 19.50 4.89 -8.62
N ALA A 521 19.23 4.29 -9.79
CA ALA A 521 18.63 2.97 -9.89
C ALA A 521 19.55 1.82 -9.44
N ARG A 522 20.85 2.07 -9.26
CA ARG A 522 21.79 1.13 -8.63
C ARG A 522 21.88 1.29 -7.11
N GLY A 523 21.28 2.33 -6.54
CA GLY A 523 21.35 2.62 -5.12
C GLY A 523 22.72 3.16 -4.68
N GLU A 524 23.53 3.67 -5.61
CA GLU A 524 24.90 4.14 -5.39
C GLU A 524 24.94 5.61 -4.89
N VAL A 525 23.92 6.06 -4.16
CA VAL A 525 23.89 7.39 -3.55
C VAL A 525 24.57 7.34 -2.19
N VAL A 526 25.47 8.27 -1.91
CA VAL A 526 26.10 8.44 -0.60
C VAL A 526 26.02 9.92 -0.22
N PHE A 527 25.53 10.19 0.99
CA PHE A 527 25.41 11.55 1.48
C PHE A 527 26.67 11.98 2.23
N GLY A 528 27.06 13.24 1.99
CA GLY A 528 28.20 13.89 2.62
C GLY A 528 27.92 14.29 4.07
N ASP A 529 28.89 14.97 4.66
CA ASP A 529 28.82 15.46 6.04
C ASP A 529 28.46 16.97 6.05
N PRO A 530 27.35 17.38 6.68
CA PRO A 530 26.97 18.81 6.76
C PRO A 530 28.00 19.66 7.53
N GLY A 531 28.86 19.06 8.37
CA GLY A 531 29.92 19.77 9.07
C GLY A 531 30.94 20.44 8.13
N ARG A 532 31.05 19.96 6.88
CA ARG A 532 31.92 20.55 5.84
C ARG A 532 31.46 21.93 5.38
N GLU A 533 30.18 22.26 5.58
CA GLU A 533 29.61 23.56 5.20
C GLU A 533 30.00 24.69 6.17
N LYS A 534 30.61 24.37 7.30
CA LYS A 534 30.91 25.33 8.37
C LYS A 534 31.73 26.51 7.88
N ASP A 535 32.86 26.26 7.22
CA ASP A 535 33.76 27.32 6.79
C ASP A 535 33.14 28.19 5.69
N TYR A 536 32.33 27.57 4.82
CA TYR A 536 31.60 28.29 3.78
C TYR A 536 30.56 29.26 4.39
N VAL A 537 29.77 28.80 5.36
CA VAL A 537 28.74 29.61 6.01
C VAL A 537 29.32 30.70 6.89
N LEU A 538 30.48 30.47 7.52
CA LEU A 538 31.19 31.50 8.31
C LEU A 538 31.91 32.54 7.44
N GLY A 539 32.10 32.25 6.15
CA GLY A 539 32.72 33.17 5.20
C GLY A 539 31.88 34.44 5.01
N LYS A 540 32.57 35.60 4.92
CA LYS A 540 31.88 36.86 4.63
C LYS A 540 31.28 36.81 3.22
N SER A 541 29.96 36.93 3.12
CA SER A 541 29.26 36.98 1.83
C SER A 541 29.71 38.20 1.03
N ARG A 542 30.00 38.00 -0.27
CA ARG A 542 30.31 39.08 -1.21
C ARG A 542 29.17 40.10 -1.34
N MET A 543 27.93 39.66 -1.10
CA MET A 543 26.74 40.52 -1.13
C MET A 543 26.62 41.44 0.09
N MET A 544 27.28 41.14 1.21
CA MET A 544 27.31 42.06 2.36
C MET A 544 28.10 43.33 2.06
N ASN A 545 29.01 43.31 1.08
CA ASN A 545 29.70 44.52 0.61
C ASN A 545 28.87 45.33 -0.39
N MET A 546 27.68 44.84 -0.78
CA MET A 546 26.78 45.49 -1.73
C MET A 546 25.53 46.09 -1.07
N LEU A 547 25.35 45.90 0.24
CA LEU A 547 24.27 46.54 0.99
C LEU A 547 24.64 48.02 1.17
N PRO A 548 23.80 48.98 0.71
CA PRO A 548 24.04 50.38 1.00
C PRO A 548 24.04 50.59 2.51
N GLU A 549 25.04 51.31 3.04
CA GLU A 549 25.09 51.68 4.46
C GLU A 549 23.74 52.31 4.83
N SER A 550 23.01 51.63 5.71
CA SER A 550 21.72 52.12 6.19
C SER A 550 21.99 53.43 6.94
N LYS A 551 21.60 54.57 6.34
CA LYS A 551 21.53 55.83 7.09
C LYS A 551 20.64 55.62 8.31
N PRO A 552 21.05 56.04 9.51
CA PRO A 552 20.22 55.90 10.70
C PRO A 552 18.88 56.61 10.46
N LYS A 553 17.78 55.89 10.70
CA LYS A 553 16.44 56.47 10.67
C LYS A 553 16.40 57.53 11.77
N ALA A 554 16.06 58.77 11.41
CA ALA A 554 15.80 59.84 12.36
C ALA A 554 14.70 59.38 13.33
N GLU A 555 14.98 59.53 14.63
CA GLU A 555 14.01 59.34 15.71
C GLU A 555 12.80 60.27 15.47
N ILE A 556 11.59 59.72 15.57
CA ILE A 556 10.33 60.46 15.69
C ILE A 556 9.71 60.07 17.02
#